data_AF-A0A496ASA5-F1
#
_entry.id   AF-A0A496ASA5-F1
#
_cell.length_a   1.000
_cell.length_b   1.000
_cell.length_c   1.000
_cell.angle_alpha   90.00
_cell.angle_beta   90.00
_cell.angle_gamma   90.00
#
_symmetry.space_group_name_H-M   'P 1'
#
loop_
_entity.id
_entity.type
_entity.pdbx_description
1 polymer ?
#
loop_
_entity_poly.entity_id
_entity_poly.type
_entity_poly.pdbx_seq_one_letter_code
_entity_poly.pdbx_strand_id
1 'polypeptide(L)'
;MTVTAANQALIAQFREAPAPLLAVLHAFHDRDGFISEAALRAIAIGLRIPLAELFGTLTFYHHFAREAPGKDAPRVCTGPVCR
;
A
#
# COMPACT_ATOMS: atom_id res chain seq x y z
N MET A 1 16.69 5.39 9.21
CA MET A 1 15.31 5.03 8.80
C MET A 1 14.35 6.02 9.43
N THR A 2 13.98 7.09 8.73
CA THR A 2 13.07 8.11 9.27
C THR A 2 11.63 7.76 8.91
N VAL A 3 10.90 7.19 9.86
CA VAL A 3 9.43 7.17 9.77
C VAL A 3 8.97 8.62 9.92
N THR A 4 8.34 9.18 8.88
CA THR A 4 7.88 10.57 8.89
C THR A 4 6.64 10.71 9.79
N ALA A 5 6.45 11.89 10.38
CA ALA A 5 5.26 12.19 11.20
C ALA A 5 3.95 11.94 10.42
N ALA A 6 3.94 12.21 9.11
CA ALA A 6 2.81 11.94 8.23
C ALA A 6 2.48 10.44 8.12
N ASN A 7 3.48 9.56 8.06
CA ASN A 7 3.25 8.10 8.03
C ASN A 7 2.66 7.62 9.36
N GLN A 8 3.17 8.13 10.49
CA GLN A 8 2.68 7.75 11.82
C GLN A 8 1.21 8.15 12.02
N ALA A 9 0.85 9.37 11.61
CA ALA A 9 -0.52 9.86 11.69
C ALA A 9 -1.48 9.02 10.85
N LEU A 10 -1.07 8.60 9.64
CA LEU A 10 -1.89 7.74 8.79
C LEU A 10 -2.04 6.34 9.39
N ILE A 11 -0.95 5.73 9.85
CA ILE A 11 -0.96 4.40 10.47
C ILE A 11 -1.82 4.37 11.74
N ALA A 12 -1.81 5.45 12.54
CA ALA A 12 -2.59 5.53 13.78
C ALA A 12 -4.10 5.33 13.56
N GLN A 13 -4.62 5.72 12.39
CA GLN A 13 -6.03 5.55 12.03
C GLN A 13 -6.45 4.08 11.91
N PHE A 14 -5.49 3.18 11.66
CA PHE A 14 -5.76 1.76 11.40
C PHE A 14 -5.37 0.85 12.57
N ARG A 15 -4.92 1.41 13.70
CA ARG A 15 -4.39 0.60 14.82
C ARG A 15 -5.45 -0.30 15.47
N GLU A 16 -6.69 0.15 15.53
CA GLU A 16 -7.81 -0.60 16.11
C GLU A 16 -8.77 -1.17 15.07
N ALA A 17 -8.44 -1.01 13.78
CA ALA A 17 -9.29 -1.54 12.71
C ALA A 17 -9.18 -3.08 12.65
N PRO A 18 -10.32 -3.80 12.52
CA PRO A 18 -10.27 -5.23 12.26
C PRO A 18 -9.65 -5.48 10.89
N ALA A 19 -8.59 -6.28 10.84
CA ALA A 19 -7.83 -6.60 9.61
C ALA A 19 -7.35 -5.37 8.82
N PRO A 20 -6.41 -4.57 9.36
CA PRO A 20 -6.06 -3.25 8.80
C PRO A 20 -5.22 -3.33 7.51
N LEU A 21 -4.73 -4.51 7.13
CA LEU A 21 -3.68 -4.69 6.15
C LEU A 21 -4.04 -4.09 4.77
N LEU A 22 -5.17 -4.48 4.20
CA LEU A 22 -5.55 -4.00 2.88
C LEU A 22 -5.93 -2.51 2.91
N ALA A 23 -6.63 -2.08 3.96
CA ALA A 23 -7.08 -0.71 4.13
C ALA A 23 -5.90 0.28 4.28
N VAL A 24 -4.88 -0.07 5.06
CA VAL A 24 -3.69 0.77 5.21
C VAL A 24 -2.89 0.84 3.91
N LEU A 25 -2.78 -0.25 3.16
CA LEU A 25 -2.10 -0.23 1.85
C LEU A 25 -2.85 0.68 0.86
N HIS A 26 -4.19 0.62 0.82
CA HIS A 26 -4.98 1.57 0.02
C HIS A 26 -4.76 3.02 0.45
N ALA A 27 -4.79 3.31 1.74
CA ALA A 27 -4.59 4.68 2.22
C ALA A 27 -3.21 5.26 1.84
N PHE A 28 -2.15 4.46 1.92
CA PHE A 28 -0.82 4.87 1.45
C PHE A 28 -0.77 5.00 -0.07
N HIS A 29 -1.35 4.05 -0.82
CA HIS A 29 -1.39 4.10 -2.28
C HIS A 29 -2.17 5.30 -2.80
N ASP A 30 -3.27 5.66 -2.15
CA ASP A 30 -4.11 6.81 -2.52
C ASP A 30 -3.41 8.13 -2.26
N ARG A 31 -2.64 8.23 -1.17
CA ARG A 31 -1.87 9.43 -0.81
C ARG A 31 -0.63 9.61 -1.69
N ASP A 32 0.11 8.52 -1.94
CA ASP A 32 1.46 8.58 -2.51
C ASP A 32 1.50 8.20 -4.00
N GLY A 33 0.41 7.64 -4.55
CA GLY A 33 0.32 7.16 -5.93
C GLY A 33 1.01 5.81 -6.18
N PHE A 34 1.95 5.39 -5.32
CA PHE A 34 2.55 4.05 -5.30
C PHE A 34 3.04 3.73 -3.89
N ILE A 35 3.28 2.47 -3.58
CA ILE A 35 3.72 2.02 -2.26
C ILE A 35 5.23 1.79 -2.29
N SER A 36 5.98 2.72 -1.68
CA SER A 36 7.44 2.61 -1.53
C SER A 36 7.84 1.59 -0.46
N GLU A 37 9.07 1.08 -0.54
CA GLU A 37 9.63 0.19 0.49
C GLU A 37 9.69 0.86 1.87
N ALA A 38 10.00 2.17 1.90
CA ALA A 38 10.01 2.94 3.14
C ALA A 38 8.62 2.99 3.81
N ALA A 39 7.55 3.13 3.01
CA ALA A 39 6.18 3.07 3.51
C ALA A 39 5.83 1.68 4.07
N LEU A 40 6.17 0.60 3.36
CA LEU A 40 5.93 -0.77 3.85
C LEU A 40 6.62 -1.04 5.19
N ARG A 41 7.88 -0.62 5.33
CA ARG A 41 8.62 -0.77 6.59
C ARG A 41 8.00 0.04 7.72
N ALA A 42 7.50 1.25 7.43
CA ALA A 42 6.77 2.06 8.43
C ALA A 42 5.48 1.36 8.87
N ILE A 43 4.70 0.81 7.95
CA ILE A 43 3.46 0.06 8.23
C ILE A 43 3.77 -1.19 9.07
N ALA A 44 4.78 -1.97 8.68
CA ALA A 44 5.20 -3.18 9.39
C ALA A 44 5.48 -2.90 10.86
N ILE A 45 6.27 -1.85 11.14
CA ILE A 45 6.61 -1.43 12.51
C ILE A 45 5.36 -0.91 13.24
N GLY A 46 4.58 -0.06 12.58
CA GLY A 46 3.48 0.67 13.22
C GLY A 46 2.24 -0.17 13.53
N LEU A 47 1.98 -1.22 12.75
CA LEU A 47 0.86 -2.15 12.95
C LEU A 47 1.30 -3.53 13.45
N ARG A 48 2.61 -3.75 13.65
CA ARG A 48 3.20 -5.05 14.03
C ARG A 48 2.84 -6.19 13.07
N ILE A 49 2.79 -5.89 11.78
CA ILE A 49 2.55 -6.86 10.71
C ILE A 49 3.91 -7.28 10.14
N PRO A 50 4.16 -8.58 9.91
CA PRO A 50 5.38 -9.03 9.26
C PRO A 50 5.58 -8.36 7.90
N LEU A 51 6.79 -7.86 7.63
CA LEU A 51 7.10 -7.20 6.36
C LEU A 51 6.87 -8.15 5.17
N ALA A 52 7.14 -9.45 5.33
CA ALA A 52 6.89 -10.47 4.32
C ALA A 52 5.40 -10.62 3.96
N GLU A 53 4.50 -10.47 4.93
CA GLU A 53 3.06 -10.53 4.70
C GLU A 53 2.59 -9.32 3.89
N LEU A 54 3.06 -8.12 4.24
CA LEU A 54 2.79 -6.90 3.48
C LEU A 54 3.31 -7.00 2.04
N PHE A 55 4.54 -7.53 1.85
CA PHE A 55 5.07 -7.77 0.50
C PHE A 55 4.23 -8.79 -0.26
N GLY A 56 3.84 -9.89 0.39
CA GLY A 56 2.98 -10.91 -0.21
C GLY A 56 1.67 -10.30 -0.73
N THR A 57 0.95 -9.57 0.12
CA THR A 57 -0.28 -8.88 -0.27
C THR A 57 -0.04 -7.87 -1.39
N LEU A 58 0.98 -7.03 -1.25
CA LEU A 58 1.32 -6.00 -2.24
C LEU A 58 1.59 -6.59 -3.63
N THR A 59 2.30 -7.72 -3.69
CA THR A 59 2.60 -8.39 -4.97
C THR A 59 1.43 -9.20 -5.53
N PHE A 60 0.51 -9.64 -4.67
CA PHE A 60 -0.66 -10.40 -5.08
C PHE A 60 -1.72 -9.51 -5.77
N TYR A 61 -1.97 -8.32 -5.23
CA TYR A 61 -2.96 -7.40 -5.76
C TYR A 61 -2.37 -6.49 -6.85
N HIS A 62 -2.71 -6.80 -8.11
CA HIS A 62 -2.40 -5.98 -9.29
C HIS A 62 -2.81 -4.49 -9.21
N HIS A 63 -3.69 -4.13 -8.27
CA HIS A 63 -4.13 -2.76 -8.09
C HIS A 63 -3.03 -1.87 -7.49
N PHE A 64 -2.13 -2.42 -6.69
CA PHE A 64 -1.08 -1.64 -6.04
C PHE A 64 0.13 -1.48 -6.95
N ALA A 65 0.53 -0.23 -7.17
CA ALA A 65 1.80 0.06 -7.79
C ALA A 65 2.92 0.16 -6.74
N ARG A 66 4.13 -0.22 -7.14
CA ARG A 66 5.34 -0.21 -6.30
C ARG A 66 6.35 0.86 -6.72
N GLU A 67 6.10 1.51 -7.85
CA GLU A 67 6.94 2.52 -8.47
C GLU A 67 6.08 3.47 -9.33
N ALA A 68 6.65 4.61 -9.70
CA ALA A 68 6.03 5.57 -10.61
C ALA A 68 5.88 4.99 -12.03
N PRO A 69 4.86 5.39 -12.82
CA PRO A 69 3.88 6.44 -12.57
C PRO A 69 2.71 6.02 -11.66
N GLY A 70 2.74 4.79 -11.13
CA GLY A 70 1.84 4.38 -10.08
C GLY A 70 0.36 4.37 -10.49
N LYS A 71 -0.47 4.99 -9.65
CA LYS A 71 -1.93 5.13 -9.81
C LYS A 71 -2.31 5.96 -11.05
N ASP A 72 -1.43 6.85 -11.51
CA ASP A 72 -1.65 7.70 -12.69
C ASP A 72 -1.33 6.98 -14.00
N ALA A 73 -0.80 5.75 -13.93
CA ALA A 73 -0.58 4.92 -15.12
C ALA A 73 -1.90 4.61 -15.83
N PRO A 74 -1.98 4.77 -17.17
CA PRO A 74 -3.16 4.38 -17.92
C PRO A 74 -3.38 2.86 -17.80
N ARG A 75 -4.63 2.46 -17.54
CA ARG A 75 -5.02 1.05 -17.47
C ARG A 75 -5.95 0.72 -18.63
N VAL A 76 -5.59 -0.30 -19.40
CA VAL A 76 -6.35 -0.75 -20.57
C VAL A 76 -7.02 -2.09 -20.25
N CYS A 77 -8.28 -2.21 -20.62
CA CYS A 77 -9.00 -3.47 -20.51
C CYS A 77 -8.43 -4.49 -21.51
N THR A 78 -7.99 -5.65 -21.01
CA THR A 78 -7.48 -6.77 -21.82
C THR A 78 -8.34 -8.02 -21.71
N GLY A 79 -9.54 -7.87 -21.13
CA GLY A 79 -10.52 -8.94 -20.97
C GLY A 79 -11.21 -9.33 -22.29
N PRO A 80 -11.97 -10.44 -22.31
CA PRO A 80 -12.55 -11.00 -23.53
C PRO A 80 -13.48 -10.04 -24.30
N VAL A 81 -14.17 -9.14 -23.60
CA VAL A 81 -15.08 -8.16 -24.21
C VAL A 81 -14.33 -7.05 -24.95
N CYS A 82 -13.10 -6.72 -24.53
CA CYS A 82 -12.30 -5.61 -25.05
C CYS A 82 -11.29 -6.03 -26.13
N ARG A 83 -11.13 -7.33 -26.38
CA ARG A 83 -10.31 -7.86 -27.47
C ARG A 83 -11.13 -7.85 -28.75
#